data_AF-A0A945IM57-F1
#
_entry.id   AF-A0A945IM57-F1
#
_cell.length_a   1.000
_cell.length_b   1.000
_cell.length_c   1.000
_cell.angle_alpha   90.00
_cell.angle_beta   90.00
_cell.angle_gamma   90.00
#
_symmetry.space_group_name_H-M   'P 1'
#
loop_
_entity.id
_entity.type
_entity.pdbx_description
1 polymer ?
#
loop_
_entity_poly.entity_id
_entity_poly.type
_entity_poly.pdbx_seq_one_letter_code
_entity_poly.pdbx_strand_id
1 'polypeptide(L)' 'GSISAEHGIGRMKAEYLHLSRSEAEIAVMKAVKGVIDPLAIMNPGVLFI' A
#
# COMPACT_ATOMS: atom_id res chain seq x y z
N GLY A 1 5.12 4.26 -18.03
CA GLY A 1 5.78 5.18 -17.08
C GLY A 1 5.68 4.61 -15.69
N SER A 2 6.65 4.90 -14.80
CA SER A 2 6.55 4.48 -13.40
C SER A 2 5.76 5.49 -12.58
N ILE A 3 4.86 5.02 -11.70
CA ILE A 3 4.11 5.87 -10.74
C ILE A 3 5.05 6.50 -9.71
N SER A 4 6.11 5.79 -9.34
CA SER A 4 7.15 6.31 -8.47
C SER A 4 8.46 5.62 -8.79
N ALA A 5 9.51 6.40 -9.02
CA ALA A 5 10.86 5.87 -9.21
C ALA A 5 11.43 5.45 -7.85
N GLU A 6 11.98 6.38 -7.08
CA GLU A 6 12.55 6.12 -5.74
C GLU A 6 11.70 6.65 -4.57
N HIS A 7 10.79 7.59 -4.82
CA HIS A 7 10.10 8.34 -3.76
C HIS A 7 8.98 7.57 -3.04
N GLY A 8 8.60 6.39 -3.55
CA GLY A 8 7.51 5.59 -3.01
C GLY A 8 6.10 6.10 -3.36
N ILE A 9 5.08 5.41 -2.86
CA ILE A 9 3.66 5.70 -3.14
C ILE A 9 3.13 6.78 -2.19
N GLY A 10 3.32 6.59 -0.88
CA GLY A 10 2.80 7.50 0.15
C GLY A 10 1.29 7.69 0.07
N ARG A 11 0.76 8.68 0.80
CA ARG A 11 -0.67 9.04 0.76
C ARG A 11 -1.08 9.57 -0.61
N MET A 12 -0.21 10.37 -1.21
CA MET A 12 -0.48 11.10 -2.46
C MET A 12 -0.75 10.18 -3.64
N LYS A 13 -0.14 8.98 -3.68
CA LYS A 13 -0.28 8.08 -4.82
C LYS A 13 -0.99 6.77 -4.46
N ALA A 14 -1.52 6.64 -3.24
CA ALA A 14 -2.14 5.41 -2.77
C ALA A 14 -3.31 4.96 -3.65
N GLU A 15 -4.12 5.92 -4.12
CA GLU A 15 -5.24 5.64 -5.03
C GLU A 15 -4.78 5.02 -6.37
N TYR A 16 -3.57 5.35 -6.83
CA TYR A 16 -3.02 4.86 -8.08
C TYR A 16 -2.26 3.53 -7.95
N LEU A 17 -2.20 2.93 -6.76
CA LEU A 17 -1.42 1.70 -6.53
C LEU A 17 -1.80 0.57 -7.52
N HIS A 18 -3.09 0.47 -7.85
CA HIS A 18 -3.67 -0.51 -8.77
C HIS A 18 -3.10 -0.44 -10.21
N LEU A 19 -2.54 0.70 -10.61
CA LEU A 19 -1.91 0.85 -11.93
C LEU A 19 -0.52 0.19 -11.99
N SER A 20 0.05 -0.19 -10.84
CA SER A 20 1.39 -0.78 -10.73
C SER A 20 1.43 -2.13 -10.00
N ARG A 21 0.31 -2.53 -9.39
CA ARG A 21 0.15 -3.79 -8.65
C ARG A 21 -1.18 -4.41 -8.99
N SER A 22 -1.15 -5.72 -9.22
CA SER A 22 -2.35 -6.53 -9.36
C SER A 22 -3.16 -6.56 -8.07
N GLU A 23 -4.45 -6.86 -8.20
CA GLU A 23 -5.34 -7.05 -7.05
C GLU A 23 -4.82 -8.14 -6.10
N ALA A 24 -4.23 -9.21 -6.64
CA ALA A 24 -3.64 -10.29 -5.86
C ALA A 24 -2.43 -9.81 -5.03
N GLU A 25 -1.52 -9.02 -5.61
CA GLU A 25 -0.41 -8.42 -4.86
C GLU A 25 -0.93 -7.50 -3.75
N ILE A 26 -1.92 -6.66 -4.04
CA ILE A 26 -2.51 -5.76 -3.04
C ILE A 26 -3.18 -6.55 -1.91
N ALA A 27 -3.87 -7.65 -2.23
CA ALA A 27 -4.46 -8.54 -1.22
C ALA A 27 -3.40 -9.14 -0.30
N VAL A 28 -2.27 -9.60 -0.86
CA VAL A 28 -1.14 -10.11 -0.08
C VAL A 28 -0.56 -9.01 0.80
N MET A 29 -0.36 -7.79 0.29
CA MET A 29 0.14 -6.66 1.08
C MET A 29 -0.77 -6.35 2.27
N LYS A 30 -2.10 -6.37 2.08
CA LYS A 30 -3.08 -6.19 3.16
C LYS A 30 -3.03 -7.32 4.19
N ALA A 31 -2.92 -8.57 3.74
CA ALA A 31 -2.82 -9.73 4.63
C ALA A 31 -1.57 -9.65 5.51
N VAL A 32 -0.41 -9.37 4.91
CA VAL A 32 0.85 -9.19 5.64
C VAL A 32 0.75 -8.04 6.63
N LYS A 33 0.18 -6.89 6.22
CA LYS A 33 -0.06 -5.74 7.11
C LYS A 33 -0.93 -6.13 8.31
N GLY A 34 -2.00 -6.89 8.10
CA GLY A 34 -2.90 -7.33 9.16
C GLY A 34 -2.26 -8.29 10.17
N VAL A 35 -1.32 -9.12 9.74
CA VAL A 35 -0.56 -10.01 10.66
C VAL A 35 0.44 -9.22 11.50
N ILE A 36 1.11 -8.24 10.89
CA ILE A 36 2.19 -7.48 11.55
C ILE A 36 1.63 -6.36 12.43
N ASP A 37 0.60 -5.66 11.97
CA ASP A 37 0.00 -4.50 12.65
C ASP A 37 -1.53 -4.65 12.73
N PRO A 38 -2.03 -5.60 13.51
CA PRO A 38 -3.46 -5.90 13.63
C PRO A 38 -4.25 -4.74 14.24
N LEU A 39 -3.58 -3.82 14.94
CA LEU A 39 -4.19 -2.63 15.55
C LEU A 39 -4.03 -1.36 14.69
N ALA A 40 -3.45 -1.47 13.48
CA ALA A 40 -3.24 -0.38 12.54
C ALA A 40 -2.50 0.85 13.11
N ILE A 41 -1.55 0.64 14.03
CA ILE A 41 -0.80 1.71 14.71
C ILE A 41 0.36 2.22 13.82
N MET A 42 0.95 1.34 13.01
CA MET A 42 2.10 1.66 12.19
C MET A 42 1.68 2.41 10.92
N ASN A 43 1.72 3.74 11.00
CA ASN A 43 1.53 4.66 9.89
C ASN A 43 0.15 4.52 9.20
N PRO A 44 -0.95 4.78 9.94
CA PRO A 44 -2.31 4.59 9.46
C PRO A 44 -2.63 5.47 8.24
N GLY A 45 -3.41 4.90 7.31
CA GLY A 45 -3.95 5.61 6.17
C GLY A 45 -2.94 6.02 5.10
N VAL A 46 -1.73 5.45 5.08
CA VAL A 46 -0.74 5.73 4.02
C VAL A 46 -0.98 4.93 2.76
N LEU A 47 -1.08 3.61 2.89
CA LEU A 47 -1.34 2.69 1.77
C LEU A 47 -2.71 2.04 1.90
N PHE A 48 -3.05 1.65 3.12
CA PHE A 48 -4.30 0.99 3.47
C PHE A 48 -4.91 1.72 4.67
N ILE A 49 -6.24 1.71 4.74
CA ILE A 49 -7.02 2.23 5.86
C ILE A 49 -7.36 1.05 6.77
#